data_AF-A0A0D6PHK8-F1
#
_entry.id   AF-A0A0D6PHK8-F1
#
_cell.length_a   1.000
_cell.length_b   1.000
_cell.length_c   1.000
_cell.angle_alpha   90.00
_cell.angle_beta   90.00
_cell.angle_gamma   90.00
#
_symmetry.space_group_name_H-M   'P 1'
#
loop_
_entity.id
_entity.type
_entity.pdbx_description
1 polymer ?
#
loop_
_entity_poly.entity_id
_entity_poly.type
_entity_poly.pdbx_seq_one_letter_code
_entity_poly.pdbx_strand_id
1 'polypeptide(L)'
;MIVFLVELVSGMVATGAAAAAIITHPGDEATETHAQRAGAAGEKRVARALERAGVPAIHDITLQDQRGTHQIDHVAAAGDCLYCLETKTWRGELMGHADAHHWTLKKPDGAAQSVYNPLLQNETHRDVIRRVAQVPVRPLVILAGHVRLAGGPVPGMIPLTSAIMEMMRAGAASGRALAALETLARFRGQSRQAALSAAHSRRMRRRKPTRTRQLWTLAVGAALVFLVLAVERAIFL
;
A
#
# COMPACT_ATOMS: atom_id res chain seq x y z
N MET A 1 -35.76 -48.16 -5.54
CA MET A 1 -36.10 -46.72 -5.75
C MET A 1 -35.89 -45.92 -4.46
N ILE A 2 -34.74 -46.10 -3.79
CA ILE A 2 -34.31 -45.37 -2.57
C ILE A 2 -32.78 -45.24 -2.62
N VAL A 3 -32.24 -44.91 -3.79
CA VAL A 3 -30.80 -44.63 -4.02
C VAL A 3 -30.60 -43.20 -4.54
N PHE A 4 -31.68 -42.44 -4.73
CA PHE A 4 -31.64 -41.05 -5.21
C PHE A 4 -31.92 -39.98 -4.14
N LEU A 5 -32.12 -40.36 -2.87
CA LEU A 5 -32.37 -39.40 -1.78
C LEU A 5 -31.15 -39.18 -0.85
N VAL A 6 -30.06 -39.92 -1.03
CA VAL A 6 -28.86 -39.83 -0.16
C VAL A 6 -27.81 -38.84 -0.69
N GLU A 7 -27.82 -38.50 -1.98
CA GLU A 7 -26.88 -37.50 -2.52
C GLU A 7 -27.27 -36.03 -2.24
N LEU A 8 -28.50 -35.77 -1.78
CA LEU A 8 -28.96 -34.40 -1.55
C LEU A 8 -28.62 -33.85 -0.15
N VAL A 9 -28.19 -34.71 0.78
CA VAL A 9 -27.86 -34.31 2.17
C VAL A 9 -26.34 -34.26 2.42
N SER A 10 -25.51 -34.91 1.61
CA SER A 10 -24.03 -34.74 1.67
C SER A 10 -23.51 -33.49 0.94
N GLY A 11 -24.33 -32.83 0.11
CA GLY A 11 -23.94 -31.60 -0.59
C GLY A 11 -23.98 -30.32 0.25
N MET A 12 -24.64 -30.33 1.42
CA MET A 12 -24.85 -29.12 2.23
C MET A 12 -23.75 -28.83 3.26
N VAL A 13 -22.70 -29.65 3.33
CA VAL A 13 -21.54 -29.43 4.22
C VAL A 13 -20.28 -28.99 3.44
N ALA A 14 -20.29 -28.99 2.09
CA ALA A 14 -19.07 -28.76 1.30
C ALA A 14 -18.91 -27.37 0.63
N THR A 15 -19.89 -26.48 0.65
CA THR A 15 -19.68 -25.10 0.17
C THR A 15 -20.42 -24.09 1.03
N GLY A 16 -19.77 -23.68 2.12
CA GLY A 16 -20.14 -22.55 2.95
C GLY A 16 -19.99 -21.21 2.21
N ALA A 17 -20.77 -21.01 1.16
CA ALA A 17 -21.08 -19.70 0.63
C ALA A 17 -22.34 -19.19 1.34
N ALA A 18 -22.20 -18.90 2.64
CA ALA A 18 -23.12 -17.96 3.27
C ALA A 18 -22.93 -16.63 2.55
N ALA A 19 -23.85 -16.36 1.61
CA ALA A 19 -24.00 -15.05 1.00
C ALA A 19 -24.22 -14.05 2.12
N ALA A 20 -23.11 -13.47 2.61
CA ALA A 20 -23.13 -12.32 3.48
C ALA A 20 -23.82 -11.24 2.66
N ALA A 21 -25.10 -11.01 2.95
CA ALA A 21 -25.87 -9.92 2.39
C ALA A 21 -25.03 -8.66 2.54
N ILE A 22 -24.46 -8.22 1.43
CA ILE A 22 -23.78 -6.94 1.31
C ILE A 22 -24.90 -5.91 1.37
N ILE A 23 -25.28 -5.53 2.59
CA ILE A 23 -26.05 -4.33 2.82
C ILE A 23 -25.06 -3.17 2.69
N THR A 24 -24.70 -2.81 1.46
CA THR A 24 -24.05 -1.53 1.17
C THR A 24 -25.03 -0.43 1.51
N HIS A 25 -24.78 0.27 2.61
CA HIS A 25 -25.44 1.55 2.86
C HIS A 25 -24.93 2.56 1.82
N PRO A 26 -25.80 3.29 1.11
CA PRO A 26 -25.43 4.23 0.06
C PRO A 26 -24.89 5.56 0.65
N GLY A 27 -23.89 5.49 1.53
CA GLY A 27 -23.27 6.66 2.16
C GLY A 27 -21.79 6.48 2.57
N ASP A 28 -21.16 5.35 2.24
CA ASP A 28 -19.83 4.96 2.74
C ASP A 28 -18.68 5.22 1.73
N GLU A 29 -18.79 6.23 0.86
CA GLU A 29 -17.62 6.75 0.13
C GLU A 29 -16.86 7.73 1.04
N ALA A 30 -15.83 7.24 1.71
CA ALA A 30 -14.91 8.09 2.48
C ALA A 30 -14.36 9.20 1.58
N THR A 31 -14.83 10.43 1.77
CA THR A 31 -14.38 11.58 0.97
C THR A 31 -12.88 11.77 1.18
N GLU A 32 -12.08 11.56 0.13
CA GLU A 32 -10.63 11.77 0.18
C GLU A 32 -10.30 13.19 0.66
N THR A 33 -9.39 13.29 1.63
CA THR A 33 -8.90 14.57 2.15
C THR A 33 -8.15 15.35 1.07
N HIS A 34 -8.09 16.68 1.20
CA HIS A 34 -7.30 17.53 0.31
C HIS A 34 -5.82 17.12 0.23
N ALA A 35 -5.23 16.65 1.34
CA ALA A 35 -3.85 16.15 1.37
C ALA A 35 -3.67 14.86 0.56
N GLN A 36 -4.62 13.92 0.64
CA GLN A 36 -4.59 12.69 -0.16
C GLN A 36 -4.73 12.99 -1.65
N ARG A 37 -5.65 13.88 -2.03
CA ARG A 37 -5.81 14.33 -3.42
C ARG A 37 -4.55 15.02 -3.95
N ALA A 38 -3.92 15.86 -3.13
CA ALA A 38 -2.66 16.51 -3.47
C ALA A 38 -1.51 15.49 -3.63
N GLY A 39 -1.44 14.46 -2.78
CA GLY A 39 -0.51 13.33 -2.92
C GLY A 39 -0.68 12.62 -4.25
N ALA A 40 -1.89 12.13 -4.53
CA ALA A 40 -2.21 11.41 -5.77
C ALA A 40 -1.97 12.26 -7.03
N ALA A 41 -2.31 13.55 -7.00
CA ALA A 41 -2.01 14.47 -8.09
C ALA A 41 -0.49 14.64 -8.30
N GLY A 42 0.28 14.60 -7.22
CA GLY A 42 1.74 14.61 -7.24
C GLY A 42 2.33 13.41 -7.94
N GLU A 43 1.97 12.22 -7.48
CA GLU A 43 2.41 10.94 -8.06
C GLU A 43 2.04 10.86 -9.54
N LYS A 44 0.81 11.25 -9.91
CA LYS A 44 0.38 11.30 -11.31
C LYS A 44 1.22 12.24 -12.16
N ARG A 45 1.66 13.38 -11.60
CA ARG A 45 2.54 14.32 -12.31
C ARG A 45 3.94 13.75 -12.49
N VAL A 46 4.49 13.06 -11.50
CA VAL A 46 5.80 12.39 -11.61
C VAL A 46 5.74 11.28 -12.66
N ALA A 47 4.72 10.41 -12.61
CA ALA A 47 4.49 9.37 -13.60
C ALA A 47 4.43 9.92 -15.04
N ARG A 48 3.64 10.98 -15.27
CA ARG A 48 3.55 11.64 -16.58
C ARG A 48 4.85 12.27 -17.05
N ALA A 49 5.67 12.78 -16.13
CA ALA A 49 6.96 13.36 -16.48
C ALA A 49 7.96 12.28 -16.93
N LEU A 50 7.98 11.14 -16.23
CA LEU A 50 8.78 9.97 -16.62
C LEU A 50 8.36 9.45 -18.00
N GLU A 51 7.06 9.30 -18.22
CA GLU A 51 6.48 8.86 -19.50
C GLU A 51 6.87 9.80 -20.65
N ARG A 52 6.69 11.12 -20.48
CA ARG A 52 7.07 12.11 -21.50
C ARG A 52 8.57 12.16 -21.78
N ALA A 53 9.39 11.89 -20.77
CA ALA A 53 10.84 11.82 -20.92
C ALA A 53 11.32 10.49 -21.52
N GLY A 54 10.41 9.53 -21.75
CA GLY A 54 10.76 8.20 -22.25
C GLY A 54 11.56 7.36 -21.25
N VAL A 55 11.47 7.67 -19.95
CA VAL A 55 12.17 6.94 -18.89
C VAL A 55 11.31 5.74 -18.46
N PRO A 56 11.79 4.49 -18.64
CA PRO A 56 11.06 3.29 -18.20
C PRO A 56 10.81 3.33 -16.69
N ALA A 57 9.55 3.18 -16.29
CA ALA A 57 9.17 3.24 -14.89
C ALA A 57 8.00 2.33 -14.55
N ILE A 58 7.92 1.96 -13.28
CA ILE A 58 6.77 1.31 -12.65
C ILE A 58 6.30 2.19 -11.49
N HIS A 59 5.02 2.10 -11.19
CA HIS A 59 4.38 2.96 -10.19
C HIS A 59 3.53 2.12 -9.24
N ASP A 60 3.33 2.63 -8.03
CA ASP A 60 2.49 2.04 -6.99
C ASP A 60 2.81 0.56 -6.76
N ILE A 61 4.05 0.30 -6.35
CA ILE A 61 4.49 -1.05 -5.97
C ILE A 61 4.44 -1.19 -4.46
N THR A 62 4.10 -2.39 -4.00
CA THR A 62 4.14 -2.73 -2.58
C THR A 62 5.04 -3.94 -2.37
N LEU A 63 6.07 -3.78 -1.55
CA LEU A 63 6.98 -4.85 -1.15
C LEU A 63 6.75 -5.18 0.33
N GLN A 64 6.95 -6.44 0.71
CA GLN A 64 6.81 -6.86 2.10
C GLN A 64 8.12 -7.48 2.59
N ASP A 65 8.53 -7.12 3.80
CA ASP A 65 9.61 -7.77 4.51
C ASP A 65 9.24 -8.02 5.98
N GLN A 66 10.21 -8.47 6.78
CA GLN A 66 10.00 -8.79 8.19
C GLN A 66 9.57 -7.57 9.03
N ARG A 67 9.84 -6.34 8.56
CA ARG A 67 9.50 -5.08 9.24
C ARG A 67 8.12 -4.55 8.83
N GLY A 68 7.53 -5.09 7.76
CA GLY A 68 6.18 -4.75 7.33
C GLY A 68 6.05 -4.56 5.82
N THR A 69 5.06 -3.76 5.45
CA THR A 69 4.70 -3.44 4.07
C THR A 69 5.24 -2.06 3.70
N HIS A 70 5.88 -1.97 2.54
CA HIS A 70 6.53 -0.77 2.02
C HIS A 70 5.89 -0.40 0.69
N GLN A 71 5.13 0.70 0.69
CA GLN A 71 4.58 1.28 -0.53
C GLN A 71 5.63 2.22 -1.14
N ILE A 72 5.94 2.02 -2.41
CA ILE A 72 6.93 2.79 -3.14
C ILE A 72 6.21 3.45 -4.32
N ASP A 73 6.24 4.77 -4.37
CA ASP A 73 5.47 5.53 -5.35
C ASP A 73 5.92 5.19 -6.77
N HIS A 74 7.23 5.29 -7.05
CA HIS A 74 7.78 4.99 -8.35
C HIS A 74 9.18 4.36 -8.28
N VAL A 75 9.43 3.43 -9.22
CA VAL A 75 10.78 2.97 -9.53
C VAL A 75 11.02 3.19 -11.01
N ALA A 76 12.08 3.91 -11.36
CA ALA A 76 12.48 4.20 -12.74
C ALA A 76 13.83 3.55 -13.07
N ALA A 77 14.10 3.27 -14.34
CA ALA A 77 15.38 2.73 -14.80
C ALA A 77 16.06 3.71 -15.75
N ALA A 78 17.34 4.00 -15.51
CA ALA A 78 18.19 4.80 -16.40
C ALA A 78 19.67 4.46 -16.16
N GLY A 79 20.47 4.46 -17.23
CA GLY A 79 21.81 3.91 -17.21
C GLY A 79 21.83 2.50 -16.61
N ASP A 80 22.76 2.26 -15.69
CA ASP A 80 22.97 0.94 -15.07
C ASP A 80 22.29 0.78 -13.69
N CYS A 81 21.30 1.61 -13.39
CA CYS A 81 20.68 1.68 -12.07
C CYS A 81 19.16 1.86 -12.09
N LEU A 82 18.54 1.56 -10.95
CA LEU A 82 17.16 1.94 -10.65
C LEU A 82 17.15 3.23 -9.80
N TYR A 83 16.10 4.02 -9.96
CA TYR A 83 15.81 5.20 -9.17
C TYR A 83 14.55 4.95 -8.35
N CYS A 84 14.68 4.97 -7.02
CA CYS A 84 13.55 4.86 -6.09
C CYS A 84 13.04 6.26 -5.76
N LEU A 85 11.85 6.60 -6.25
CA LEU A 85 11.31 7.95 -6.17
C LEU A 85 10.20 8.00 -5.12
N GLU A 86 10.39 8.82 -4.09
CA GLU A 86 9.39 9.16 -3.08
C GLU A 86 8.79 10.54 -3.42
N THR A 87 7.48 10.64 -3.61
CA THR A 87 6.83 11.89 -4.04
C THR A 87 6.26 12.66 -2.84
N LYS A 88 6.72 13.89 -2.63
CA LYS A 88 6.16 14.80 -1.62
C LYS A 88 5.56 16.04 -2.25
N THR A 89 4.29 16.31 -1.98
CA THR A 89 3.54 17.49 -2.46
C THR A 89 3.35 18.57 -1.39
N TRP A 90 4.33 18.69 -0.49
CA TRP A 90 4.29 19.66 0.60
C TRP A 90 4.29 21.11 0.13
N ARG A 91 3.76 21.99 0.98
CA ARG A 91 3.72 23.45 0.77
C ARG A 91 4.19 24.15 2.03
N GLY A 92 4.87 25.29 1.87
CA GLY A 92 5.38 26.10 2.99
C GLY A 92 6.89 25.93 3.16
N GLU A 93 7.35 25.80 4.40
CA GLU A 93 8.77 25.71 4.75
C GLU A 93 9.06 24.41 5.50
N LEU A 94 10.09 23.68 5.05
CA LEU A 94 10.53 22.44 5.65
C LEU A 94 11.86 22.64 6.37
N MET A 95 11.89 22.27 7.64
CA MET A 95 13.01 22.44 8.56
C MET A 95 13.43 21.07 9.12
N GLY A 96 14.68 20.69 8.93
CA GLY A 96 15.22 19.44 9.44
C GLY A 96 16.63 19.18 8.94
N HIS A 97 17.22 18.10 9.43
CA HIS A 97 18.57 17.65 9.09
C HIS A 97 18.56 16.18 8.69
N ALA A 98 19.50 15.76 7.85
CA ALA A 98 19.53 14.41 7.28
C ALA A 98 19.45 13.29 8.33
N ASP A 99 20.07 13.49 9.49
CA ASP A 99 20.16 12.49 10.56
C ASP A 99 18.96 12.53 11.54
N ALA A 100 18.09 13.53 11.43
CA ALA A 100 16.91 13.64 12.29
C ALA A 100 15.81 12.67 11.84
N HIS A 101 15.21 11.94 12.78
CA HIS A 101 14.07 11.06 12.46
C HIS A 101 12.82 11.81 11.99
N HIS A 102 12.60 13.00 12.54
CA HIS A 102 11.43 13.83 12.24
C HIS A 102 11.86 15.25 11.92
N TRP A 103 11.17 15.83 10.95
CA TRP A 103 11.35 17.20 10.48
C TRP A 103 10.09 18.00 10.77
N THR A 104 10.19 19.32 10.69
CA THR A 104 9.07 20.23 10.88
C THR A 104 8.67 20.83 9.54
N LEU A 105 7.42 20.64 9.15
CA LEU A 105 6.79 21.33 8.02
C LEU A 105 5.93 22.48 8.56
N LYS A 106 6.38 23.71 8.36
CA LYS A 106 5.58 24.91 8.61
C LYS A 106 4.72 25.19 7.37
N LYS A 107 3.41 25.02 7.52
CA LYS A 107 2.43 25.20 6.45
C LYS A 107 2.16 26.69 6.16
N PRO A 108 1.55 27.01 5.01
CA PRO A 108 1.24 28.41 4.65
C PRO A 108 0.29 29.12 5.62
N ASP A 109 -0.56 28.37 6.33
CA ASP A 109 -1.47 28.87 7.38
C ASP A 109 -0.76 29.16 8.72
N GLY A 110 0.56 28.97 8.78
CA GLY A 110 1.37 29.16 9.98
C GLY A 110 1.43 27.95 10.91
N ALA A 111 0.60 26.92 10.70
CA ALA A 111 0.63 25.73 11.54
C ALA A 111 1.87 24.86 11.24
N ALA A 112 2.48 24.34 12.30
CA ALA A 112 3.61 23.43 12.21
C ALA A 112 3.15 21.98 12.34
N GLN A 113 3.72 21.11 11.50
CA GLN A 113 3.47 19.67 11.52
C GLN A 113 4.81 18.93 11.61
N SER A 114 4.91 17.98 12.57
CA SER A 114 5.99 17.00 12.57
C SER A 114 5.75 15.98 11.45
N VAL A 115 6.75 15.78 10.60
CA VAL A 115 6.73 14.80 9.50
C VAL A 115 7.93 13.87 9.66
N TYR A 116 7.75 12.58 9.37
CA TYR A 116 8.87 11.67 9.33
C TYR A 116 9.84 12.08 8.22
N ASN A 117 11.14 11.91 8.45
CA ASN A 117 12.18 12.28 7.51
C ASN A 117 12.03 11.47 6.20
N PRO A 118 11.74 12.13 5.07
CA PRO A 118 11.48 11.44 3.82
C PRO A 118 12.75 10.77 3.23
N LEU A 119 13.94 11.23 3.61
CA LEU A 119 15.20 10.59 3.22
C LEU A 119 15.34 9.23 3.89
N LEU A 120 15.08 9.13 5.20
CA LEU A 120 15.11 7.85 5.91
C LEU A 120 14.02 6.89 5.42
N GLN A 121 12.85 7.43 5.06
CA GLN A 121 11.79 6.63 4.44
C GLN A 121 12.26 6.03 3.11
N ASN A 122 12.80 6.86 2.22
CA ASN A 122 13.21 6.42 0.91
C ASN A 122 14.48 5.54 0.93
N GLU A 123 15.32 5.70 1.96
CA GLU A 123 16.44 4.82 2.25
C GLU A 123 15.95 3.40 2.61
N THR A 124 14.90 3.31 3.43
CA THR A 124 14.25 2.02 3.71
C THR A 124 13.69 1.39 2.43
N HIS A 125 13.06 2.17 1.55
CA HIS A 125 12.57 1.69 0.26
C HIS A 125 13.71 1.16 -0.63
N ARG A 126 14.83 1.89 -0.72
CA ARG A 126 16.03 1.46 -1.44
C ARG A 126 16.49 0.08 -0.97
N ASP A 127 16.60 -0.12 0.33
CA ASP A 127 17.09 -1.36 0.91
C ASP A 127 16.17 -2.55 0.59
N VAL A 128 14.85 -2.35 0.61
CA VAL A 128 13.87 -3.39 0.24
C VAL A 128 13.93 -3.69 -1.26
N ILE A 129 14.03 -2.67 -2.12
CA ILE A 129 14.19 -2.87 -3.57
C ILE A 129 15.47 -3.65 -3.88
N ARG A 130 16.60 -3.31 -3.24
CA ARG A 130 17.90 -3.95 -3.49
C ARG A 130 17.89 -5.45 -3.23
N ARG A 131 17.10 -5.92 -2.27
CA ARG A 131 16.93 -7.36 -1.99
C ARG A 131 16.27 -8.12 -3.13
N VAL A 132 15.48 -7.44 -3.97
CA VAL A 132 14.77 -8.03 -5.12
C VAL A 132 15.55 -7.79 -6.41
N ALA A 133 16.02 -6.57 -6.63
CA ALA A 133 16.48 -6.08 -7.92
C ALA A 133 17.96 -6.38 -8.22
N GLN A 134 18.80 -6.56 -7.19
CA GLN A 134 20.24 -6.87 -7.32
C GLN A 134 21.05 -5.93 -8.26
N VAL A 135 20.57 -4.71 -8.48
CA VAL A 135 21.25 -3.63 -9.22
C VAL A 135 21.43 -2.42 -8.29
N PRO A 136 22.33 -1.46 -8.63
CA PRO A 136 22.39 -0.20 -7.90
C PRO A 136 21.02 0.49 -7.88
N VAL A 137 20.61 0.98 -6.70
CA VAL A 137 19.36 1.73 -6.53
C VAL A 137 19.70 3.09 -5.93
N ARG A 138 19.31 4.16 -6.61
CA ARG A 138 19.48 5.54 -6.14
C ARG A 138 18.17 6.06 -5.54
N PRO A 139 18.12 6.38 -4.24
CA PRO A 139 16.93 6.97 -3.63
C PRO A 139 16.89 8.47 -3.92
N LEU A 140 15.76 8.96 -4.44
CA LEU A 140 15.46 10.38 -4.63
C LEU A 140 14.10 10.73 -4.05
N VAL A 141 14.04 11.76 -3.21
CA VAL A 141 12.78 12.37 -2.78
C VAL A 141 12.45 13.50 -3.74
N ILE A 142 11.31 13.38 -4.40
CA ILE A 142 10.82 14.33 -5.39
C ILE A 142 9.96 15.38 -4.70
N LEU A 143 10.44 16.62 -4.73
CA LEU A 143 9.68 17.80 -4.32
C LEU A 143 8.73 18.20 -5.45
N ALA A 144 7.52 17.68 -5.38
CA ALA A 144 6.46 17.95 -6.35
C ALA A 144 5.47 19.04 -5.86
N GLY A 145 5.70 19.61 -4.68
CA GLY A 145 4.92 20.73 -4.14
C GLY A 145 5.63 22.08 -4.25
N HIS A 146 5.13 23.06 -3.49
CA HIS A 146 5.72 24.40 -3.35
C HIS A 146 6.29 24.55 -1.94
N VAL A 147 7.29 23.73 -1.62
CA VAL A 147 7.98 23.75 -0.34
C VAL A 147 9.37 24.35 -0.49
N ARG A 148 9.75 25.23 0.43
CA ARG A 148 11.10 25.75 0.57
C ARG A 148 11.83 24.97 1.65
N LEU A 149 13.06 24.56 1.39
CA LEU A 149 13.94 23.97 2.40
C LEU A 149 14.61 25.12 3.17
N ALA A 150 14.37 25.20 4.49
CA ALA A 150 14.84 26.31 5.33
C ALA A 150 16.38 26.40 5.36
N GLY A 151 17.05 25.25 5.41
CA GLY A 151 18.51 25.14 5.41
C GLY A 151 19.16 25.12 4.02
N GLY A 152 18.42 25.42 2.96
CA GLY A 152 18.90 25.32 1.58
C GLY A 152 18.77 23.92 0.98
N PRO A 153 19.43 23.65 -0.17
CA PRO A 153 19.35 22.37 -0.87
C PRO A 153 19.81 21.20 0.01
N VAL A 154 19.06 20.10 -0.01
CA VAL A 154 19.41 18.87 0.72
C VAL A 154 19.70 17.76 -0.29
N PRO A 155 20.90 17.12 -0.26
CA PRO A 155 21.22 16.00 -1.13
C PRO A 155 20.16 14.89 -1.07
N GLY A 156 19.76 14.39 -2.23
CA GLY A 156 18.70 13.38 -2.35
C GLY A 156 17.27 13.93 -2.31
N MET A 157 17.07 15.23 -2.04
CA MET A 157 15.78 15.91 -2.18
C MET A 157 15.84 16.92 -3.33
N ILE A 158 15.14 16.63 -4.42
CA ILE A 158 15.28 17.43 -5.64
C ILE A 158 13.93 17.74 -6.29
N PRO A 159 13.82 18.87 -7.04
CA PRO A 159 12.67 19.11 -7.89
C PRO A 159 12.51 18.03 -8.96
N LEU A 160 11.26 17.79 -9.41
CA LEU A 160 10.97 16.81 -10.47
C LEU A 160 11.81 17.03 -11.73
N THR A 161 11.96 18.28 -12.18
CA THR A 161 12.77 18.59 -13.37
C THR A 161 14.22 18.16 -13.22
N SER A 162 14.82 18.36 -12.05
CA SER A 162 16.20 17.94 -11.76
C SER A 162 16.34 16.42 -11.79
N ALA A 163 15.35 15.68 -11.28
CA ALA A 163 15.35 14.22 -11.32
C ALA A 163 15.28 13.68 -12.76
N ILE A 164 14.41 14.25 -13.59
CA ILE A 164 14.34 13.89 -15.01
C ILE A 164 15.67 14.17 -15.71
N MET A 165 16.25 15.34 -15.50
CA MET A 165 17.55 15.69 -16.09
C MET A 165 18.68 14.78 -15.61
N GLU A 166 18.65 14.34 -14.36
CA GLU A 166 19.62 13.38 -13.83
C GLU A 166 19.51 12.01 -14.53
N MET A 167 18.29 11.48 -14.66
CA MET A 167 18.05 10.21 -15.37
C MET A 167 18.39 10.31 -16.86
N MET A 168 18.06 11.42 -17.52
CA MET A 168 18.44 11.64 -18.93
C MET A 168 19.97 11.69 -19.11
N ARG A 169 20.70 12.30 -18.17
CA ARG A 169 22.17 12.31 -18.20
C ARG A 169 22.79 10.94 -17.94
N ALA A 170 22.16 10.11 -17.13
CA ALA A 170 22.57 8.72 -16.92
C ALA A 170 22.43 7.86 -18.20
N GLY A 171 21.60 8.31 -19.15
CA GLY A 171 21.39 7.64 -20.43
C GLY A 171 20.33 6.54 -20.38
N ALA A 172 20.16 5.85 -21.50
CA ALA A 172 19.20 4.77 -21.63
C ALA A 172 19.46 3.65 -20.60
N ALA A 173 18.38 3.06 -20.09
CA ALA A 173 18.48 1.94 -19.16
C ALA A 173 19.16 0.74 -19.81
N SER A 174 20.10 0.11 -19.10
CA SER A 174 20.71 -1.13 -19.55
C SER A 174 19.76 -2.31 -19.43
N GLY A 175 20.04 -3.40 -20.16
CA GLY A 175 19.23 -4.61 -20.09
C GLY A 175 19.10 -5.19 -18.67
N ARG A 176 20.15 -5.04 -17.85
CA ARG A 176 20.14 -5.46 -16.45
C ARG A 176 19.19 -4.59 -15.59
N ALA A 177 19.22 -3.27 -15.78
CA ALA A 177 18.31 -2.36 -15.07
C ALA A 177 16.84 -2.59 -15.49
N LEU A 178 16.59 -2.85 -16.78
CA LEU A 178 15.26 -3.18 -17.30
C LEU A 178 14.73 -4.51 -16.73
N ALA A 179 15.54 -5.57 -16.74
CA ALA A 179 15.16 -6.87 -16.17
C ALA A 179 14.84 -6.78 -14.66
N ALA A 180 15.61 -5.95 -13.94
CA ALA A 180 15.34 -5.67 -12.53
C ALA A 180 14.02 -4.92 -12.34
N LEU A 181 13.73 -3.93 -13.20
CA LEU A 181 12.48 -3.18 -13.20
C LEU A 181 11.27 -4.09 -13.49
N GLU A 182 11.39 -5.01 -14.46
CA GLU A 182 10.35 -6.00 -14.78
C GLU A 182 10.09 -6.98 -13.63
N THR A 183 11.15 -7.38 -12.91
CA THR A 183 11.01 -8.23 -11.72
C THR A 183 10.15 -7.54 -10.65
N LEU A 184 10.38 -6.24 -10.42
CA LEU A 184 9.59 -5.42 -9.49
C LEU A 184 8.17 -5.16 -9.99
N ALA A 185 7.92 -5.18 -11.30
CA ALA A 185 6.60 -4.93 -11.88
C ALA A 185 5.54 -5.96 -11.43
N ARG A 186 5.97 -7.15 -10.99
CA ARG A 186 5.10 -8.21 -10.42
C ARG A 186 4.41 -7.78 -9.12
N PHE A 187 4.87 -6.70 -8.50
CA PHE A 187 4.37 -6.18 -7.23
C PHE A 187 3.47 -4.93 -7.37
N ARG A 188 3.10 -4.56 -8.61
CA ARG A 188 2.21 -3.41 -8.89
C ARG A 188 0.81 -3.59 -8.29
N GLY A 189 0.22 -2.50 -7.81
CA GLY A 189 -1.19 -2.44 -7.40
C GLY A 189 -1.53 -3.21 -6.13
N GLN A 190 -0.55 -3.86 -5.50
CA GLN A 190 -0.72 -4.56 -4.22
C GLN A 190 -1.02 -3.58 -3.07
N SER A 191 -0.69 -2.29 -3.22
CA SER A 191 -0.93 -1.23 -2.23
C SER A 191 -2.42 -1.00 -1.98
N ARG A 192 -3.23 -0.94 -3.05
CA ARG A 192 -4.70 -0.78 -2.93
C ARG A 192 -5.33 -1.97 -2.23
N GLN A 193 -4.86 -3.19 -2.53
CA GLN A 193 -5.36 -4.42 -1.93
C GLN A 193 -4.91 -4.56 -0.46
N ALA A 194 -3.67 -4.19 -0.13
CA ALA A 194 -3.15 -4.15 1.23
C ALA A 194 -3.83 -3.07 2.08
N ALA A 195 -4.09 -1.88 1.52
CA ALA A 195 -4.83 -0.81 2.19
C ALA A 195 -6.29 -1.19 2.46
N LEU A 196 -6.98 -1.81 1.48
CA LEU A 196 -8.32 -2.36 1.66
C LEU A 196 -8.35 -3.46 2.74
N SER A 197 -7.37 -4.36 2.73
CA SER A 197 -7.21 -5.41 3.75
C SER A 197 -6.96 -4.82 5.15
N ALA A 198 -6.04 -3.85 5.28
CA ALA A 198 -5.74 -3.18 6.54
C ALA A 198 -6.91 -2.35 7.07
N ALA A 199 -7.65 -1.66 6.21
CA ALA A 199 -8.87 -0.95 6.56
C ALA A 199 -9.95 -1.92 7.06
N HIS A 200 -10.12 -3.06 6.39
CA HIS A 200 -11.01 -4.15 6.80
C HIS A 200 -10.61 -4.73 8.18
N SER A 201 -9.33 -5.06 8.39
CA SER A 201 -8.82 -5.56 9.68
C SER A 201 -8.95 -4.56 10.83
N ARG A 202 -8.73 -3.26 10.58
CA ARG A 202 -8.96 -2.19 11.57
C ARG A 202 -10.44 -2.04 11.93
N ARG A 203 -11.35 -2.23 10.96
CA ARG A 203 -12.82 -2.23 11.17
C ARG A 203 -13.25 -3.43 12.03
N MET A 204 -12.69 -4.61 11.77
CA MET A 204 -12.92 -5.82 12.57
C MET A 204 -12.41 -5.66 14.01
N ARG A 205 -11.24 -5.04 14.22
CA ARG A 205 -10.70 -4.75 15.56
C ARG A 205 -11.49 -3.69 16.35
N ARG A 206 -12.20 -2.77 15.68
CA ARG A 206 -13.04 -1.74 16.32
C ARG A 206 -14.42 -2.25 16.75
N ARG A 207 -14.93 -3.34 16.16
CA ARG A 207 -16.17 -3.98 16.62
C ARG A 207 -15.85 -4.93 17.78
N LYS A 208 -15.93 -4.45 19.02
CA LYS A 208 -16.05 -5.37 20.18
C LYS A 208 -17.38 -6.15 20.02
N PRO A 209 -17.40 -7.49 20.09
CA PRO A 209 -18.66 -8.22 20.07
C PRO A 209 -19.48 -7.81 21.29
N THR A 210 -20.75 -7.43 21.09
CA THR A 210 -21.67 -7.14 22.19
C THR A 210 -21.98 -8.44 22.94
N ARG A 211 -22.21 -8.36 24.26
CA ARG A 211 -22.50 -9.52 25.15
C ARG A 211 -23.67 -10.37 24.62
N THR A 212 -24.66 -9.75 23.99
CA THR A 212 -25.75 -10.39 23.28
C THR A 212 -25.26 -11.23 22.10
N ARG A 213 -24.38 -10.72 21.24
CA ARG A 213 -23.83 -11.49 20.11
C ARG A 213 -23.02 -12.71 20.56
N GLN A 214 -22.25 -12.61 21.65
CA GLN A 214 -21.54 -13.76 22.22
C GLN A 214 -22.50 -14.85 22.69
N LEU A 215 -23.58 -14.47 23.39
CA LEU A 215 -24.62 -15.40 23.85
C LEU A 215 -25.36 -16.05 22.69
N TRP A 216 -25.66 -15.30 21.61
CA TRP A 216 -26.26 -15.87 20.39
C TRP A 216 -25.33 -16.85 19.67
N THR A 217 -24.04 -16.55 19.52
CA THR A 217 -23.08 -17.52 18.92
C THR A 217 -22.91 -18.78 19.77
N LEU A 218 -22.90 -18.66 21.10
CA LEU A 218 -22.83 -19.82 21.99
C LEU A 218 -24.12 -20.65 21.94
N ALA A 219 -25.29 -20.00 21.87
CA ALA A 219 -26.58 -20.68 21.77
C ALA A 219 -26.75 -21.43 20.43
N VAL A 220 -26.35 -20.81 19.31
CA VAL A 220 -26.38 -21.46 17.99
C VAL A 220 -25.38 -22.62 17.92
N GLY A 221 -24.17 -22.43 18.47
CA GLY A 221 -23.17 -23.50 18.56
C GLY A 221 -23.66 -24.69 19.40
N ALA A 222 -24.28 -24.43 20.55
CA ALA A 222 -24.84 -25.48 21.40
C ALA A 222 -26.00 -26.22 20.71
N ALA A 223 -26.90 -25.50 20.03
CA ALA A 223 -28.02 -26.11 19.28
C ALA A 223 -27.52 -27.02 18.14
N LEU A 224 -26.46 -26.62 17.44
CA LEU A 224 -25.83 -27.44 16.39
C LEU A 224 -25.20 -28.72 16.96
N VAL A 225 -24.51 -28.64 18.09
CA VAL A 225 -23.95 -29.84 18.77
C VAL A 225 -25.08 -30.77 19.23
N PHE A 226 -26.15 -30.24 19.80
CA PHE A 226 -27.31 -31.04 20.19
C PHE A 226 -27.99 -31.73 18.99
N LEU A 227 -28.10 -31.03 17.86
CA LEU A 227 -28.67 -31.61 16.63
C LEU A 227 -27.80 -32.74 16.09
N VAL A 228 -26.47 -32.57 16.07
CA VAL A 228 -25.53 -33.61 15.62
C VAL A 228 -25.61 -34.85 16.52
N LEU A 229 -25.60 -34.67 17.84
CA LEU A 229 -25.71 -35.78 18.79
C LEU A 229 -27.06 -36.50 18.72
N ALA A 230 -28.15 -35.77 18.46
CA ALA A 230 -29.47 -36.35 18.27
C ALA A 230 -29.57 -37.18 16.98
N VAL A 231 -28.94 -36.70 15.89
CA VAL A 231 -28.86 -37.42 14.62
C VAL A 231 -27.99 -38.67 14.77
N GLU A 232 -26.84 -38.60 15.44
CA GLU A 232 -26.01 -39.79 15.72
C GLU A 232 -26.79 -40.83 16.52
N ARG A 233 -27.52 -40.44 17.57
CA ARG A 233 -28.33 -41.39 18.35
C ARG A 233 -29.48 -42.02 17.56
N ALA A 234 -30.04 -41.33 16.57
CA ALA A 234 -31.09 -41.87 15.71
C ALA A 234 -30.55 -42.81 14.62
N ILE A 235 -29.25 -42.74 14.29
CA ILE A 235 -28.61 -43.61 13.30
C ILE A 235 -28.16 -44.96 13.92
N PHE A 236 -27.89 -45.00 15.22
CA PHE A 236 -27.43 -46.19 15.94
C PHE A 236 -28.52 -46.94 16.74
N LEU A 237 -29.80 -46.71 16.43
CA LEU A 237 -30.97 -47.37 17.03
C LEU A 237 -31.81 -48.07 15.97
#